data_AF-A0AA47N9Q3-F1
#
_entry.id   AF-A0AA47N9Q3-F1
#
_cell.length_a   1.000
_cell.length_b   1.000
_cell.length_c   1.000
_cell.angle_alpha   90.00
_cell.angle_beta   90.00
_cell.angle_gamma   90.00
#
_symmetry.space_group_name_H-M   'P 1'
#
loop_
_entity.id
_entity.type
_entity.pdbx_description
1 polymer ?
#
loop_
_entity_poly.entity_id
_entity_poly.type
_entity_poly.pdbx_seq_one_letter_code
_entity_poly.pdbx_strand_id
1 'polypeptide(L)'
;MSIQCVCVCVCVCVCVCVCVCVCVCVCAFLCLFSQNYVVLHLCHLFSHPDLQVKASPRANSIFDLECDSMCANATISWYKNGQRLAQRRFFSPFINSINSYSCAVEGYERLHSPSVLVCSSTLTIFLLYKLQL
;
A
#
# COMPACT_ATOMS: atom_id res chain seq x y z
N MET A 1 48.17 -16.82 8.03
CA MET A 1 47.18 -15.93 7.39
C MET A 1 47.87 -15.28 6.20
N SER A 2 47.46 -15.59 4.97
CA SER A 2 48.18 -15.22 3.74
C SER A 2 47.84 -13.79 3.27
N ILE A 3 48.81 -13.11 2.64
CA ILE A 3 48.69 -11.73 2.13
C ILE A 3 47.52 -11.58 1.14
N GLN A 4 47.20 -12.65 0.40
CA GLN A 4 46.03 -12.71 -0.47
C GLN A 4 44.68 -12.59 0.27
N CYS A 5 44.57 -13.11 1.49
CA CYS A 5 43.33 -12.97 2.27
C CYS A 5 43.12 -11.52 2.74
N VAL A 6 44.21 -10.80 3.05
CA VAL A 6 44.16 -9.41 3.51
C VAL A 6 43.81 -8.45 2.37
N CYS A 7 44.33 -8.67 1.16
CA CYS A 7 43.98 -7.81 0.04
C CYS A 7 42.53 -8.01 -0.43
N VAL A 8 42.02 -9.24 -0.39
CA VAL A 8 40.62 -9.56 -0.75
C VAL A 8 39.64 -8.97 0.27
N CYS A 9 39.95 -9.03 1.57
CA CYS A 9 39.05 -8.44 2.55
C CYS A 9 39.04 -6.91 2.42
N VAL A 10 40.20 -6.24 2.29
CA VAL A 10 40.24 -4.78 2.14
C VAL A 10 39.53 -4.31 0.88
N CYS A 11 39.68 -5.00 -0.26
CA CYS A 11 38.98 -4.58 -1.47
C CYS A 11 37.46 -4.75 -1.32
N VAL A 12 36.97 -5.88 -0.78
CA VAL A 12 35.53 -6.06 -0.51
C VAL A 12 35.01 -5.01 0.47
N CYS A 13 35.77 -4.68 1.51
CA CYS A 13 35.41 -3.62 2.46
C CYS A 13 35.24 -2.29 1.74
N VAL A 14 36.24 -1.86 0.96
CA VAL A 14 36.20 -0.57 0.24
C VAL A 14 35.08 -0.56 -0.80
N CYS A 15 34.84 -1.68 -1.50
CA CYS A 15 33.72 -1.81 -2.43
C CYS A 15 32.39 -1.57 -1.72
N VAL A 16 32.13 -2.30 -0.63
CA VAL A 16 30.88 -2.20 0.14
C VAL A 16 30.72 -0.79 0.73
N CYS A 17 31.79 -0.21 1.27
CA CYS A 17 31.78 1.16 1.77
C CYS A 17 31.38 2.16 0.68
N VAL A 18 32.05 2.13 -0.48
CA VAL A 18 31.74 3.05 -1.59
C VAL A 18 30.33 2.83 -2.12
N CYS A 19 29.88 1.58 -2.24
CA CYS A 19 28.50 1.27 -2.62
C CYS A 19 27.51 1.90 -1.65
N VAL A 20 27.65 1.65 -0.34
CA VAL A 20 26.74 2.20 0.69
C VAL A 20 26.78 3.72 0.70
N CYS A 21 27.96 4.34 0.59
CA CYS A 21 28.09 5.79 0.49
C CYS A 21 27.33 6.34 -0.73
N VAL A 22 27.52 5.78 -1.92
CA VAL A 22 26.83 6.23 -3.14
C VAL A 22 25.32 6.01 -3.01
N CYS A 23 24.88 4.88 -2.45
CA CYS A 23 23.46 4.63 -2.17
C CYS A 23 22.89 5.74 -1.27
N VAL A 24 23.50 6.00 -0.11
CA VAL A 24 23.02 7.00 0.85
C VAL A 24 23.05 8.41 0.25
N CYS A 25 24.09 8.76 -0.50
CA CYS A 25 24.20 10.06 -1.18
C CYS A 25 23.10 10.26 -2.24
N VAL A 26 22.83 9.24 -3.07
CA VAL A 26 21.77 9.29 -4.08
C VAL A 26 20.41 9.31 -3.40
N CYS A 27 20.19 8.51 -2.35
CA CYS A 27 18.97 8.56 -1.55
C CYS A 27 18.75 9.94 -0.94
N ALA A 28 19.76 10.54 -0.31
CA ALA A 28 19.67 11.87 0.29
C ALA A 28 19.43 12.96 -0.76
N PHE A 29 20.12 12.91 -1.89
CA PHE A 29 19.96 13.86 -3.00
C PHE A 29 18.55 13.77 -3.61
N LEU A 30 18.02 12.56 -3.80
CA LEU A 30 16.64 12.33 -4.26
C LEU A 30 15.60 12.75 -3.21
N CYS A 31 15.86 12.52 -1.91
CA CYS A 31 14.99 12.94 -0.81
C CYS A 31 14.91 14.47 -0.66
N LEU A 32 15.99 15.21 -0.98
CA LEU A 32 16.03 16.68 -0.90
C LEU A 32 15.40 17.37 -2.11
N PHE A 33 15.49 16.78 -3.31
CA PHE A 33 14.93 17.37 -4.54
C PHE A 33 13.47 16.99 -4.83
N SER A 34 12.94 15.95 -4.18
CA SER A 34 11.69 15.34 -4.61
C SER A 34 10.84 14.74 -3.49
N GLN A 35 10.24 15.61 -2.66
CA GLN A 35 9.24 15.19 -1.68
C GLN A 35 8.02 14.45 -2.30
N ASN A 36 7.82 14.51 -3.63
CA ASN A 36 6.71 13.82 -4.32
C ASN A 36 7.12 12.52 -5.05
N TYR A 37 8.32 12.41 -5.62
CA TYR A 37 8.69 11.24 -6.45
C TYR A 37 9.17 10.06 -5.60
N VAL A 38 9.87 10.31 -4.48
CA VAL A 38 10.36 9.24 -3.60
C VAL A 38 9.22 8.58 -2.82
N VAL A 39 8.20 9.34 -2.42
CA VAL A 39 6.98 8.80 -1.79
C VAL A 39 6.21 7.91 -2.76
N LEU A 40 6.05 8.34 -4.02
CA LEU A 40 5.40 7.56 -5.08
C LEU A 40 6.19 6.28 -5.43
N HIS A 41 7.52 6.36 -5.49
CA HIS A 41 8.39 5.25 -5.86
C HIS A 41 8.61 4.23 -4.71
N LEU A 42 8.64 4.69 -3.45
CA LEU A 42 8.58 3.81 -2.27
C LEU A 42 7.21 3.15 -2.15
N CYS A 43 6.13 3.88 -2.40
CA CYS A 43 4.80 3.30 -2.57
C CYS A 43 4.77 2.20 -3.63
N HIS A 44 5.43 2.40 -4.78
CA HIS A 44 5.48 1.39 -5.82
C HIS A 44 6.28 0.14 -5.41
N LEU A 45 7.40 0.29 -4.66
CA LEU A 45 8.20 -0.84 -4.20
C LEU A 45 7.61 -1.58 -2.97
N PHE A 46 6.85 -0.89 -2.11
CA PHE A 46 6.32 -1.41 -0.85
C PHE A 46 4.78 -1.58 -0.82
N SER A 47 4.06 -1.30 -1.93
CA SER A 47 2.58 -1.37 -1.99
C SER A 47 1.96 -2.77 -1.88
N HIS A 48 2.76 -3.83 -1.85
CA HIS A 48 2.28 -5.17 -1.45
C HIS A 48 2.75 -5.46 -0.02
N PRO A 49 1.88 -5.81 0.97
CA PRO A 49 0.42 -5.97 0.99
C PRO A 49 -0.30 -4.89 1.84
N ASP A 50 0.23 -3.67 1.92
CA ASP A 50 -0.25 -2.66 2.89
C ASP A 50 -1.48 -1.85 2.45
N LEU A 51 -2.14 -2.22 1.34
CA LEU A 51 -3.39 -1.58 0.94
C LEU A 51 -4.56 -2.23 1.71
N GLN A 52 -5.06 -1.54 2.74
CA GLN A 52 -6.11 -2.06 3.63
C GLN A 52 -7.42 -1.31 3.45
N VAL A 53 -8.51 -2.05 3.26
CA VAL A 53 -9.86 -1.48 3.27
C VAL A 53 -10.39 -1.51 4.69
N LYS A 54 -10.53 -0.34 5.31
CA LYS A 54 -11.20 -0.17 6.59
C LYS A 54 -12.67 0.12 6.33
N ALA A 55 -13.55 -0.63 6.97
CA ALA A 55 -14.99 -0.43 6.88
C ALA A 55 -15.55 -0.08 8.26
N SER A 56 -16.22 1.06 8.38
CA SER A 56 -16.92 1.47 9.60
C SER A 56 -18.42 1.63 9.33
N PRO A 57 -19.29 1.07 10.19
CA PRO A 57 -20.73 1.21 10.02
C PRO A 57 -21.18 2.64 10.36
N ARG A 58 -22.07 3.17 9.53
CA ARG A 58 -22.85 4.39 9.78
C ARG A 58 -24.33 4.00 10.00
N ALA A 59 -25.17 4.98 10.30
CA ALA A 59 -26.62 4.78 10.35
C ALA A 59 -27.22 4.41 8.98
N ASN A 60 -28.39 3.76 8.99
CA ASN A 60 -29.22 3.48 7.81
C ASN A 60 -28.53 2.64 6.72
N SER A 61 -27.79 1.59 7.10
CA SER A 61 -27.14 0.67 6.15
C SER A 61 -26.08 1.33 5.24
N ILE A 62 -25.56 2.48 5.67
CA ILE A 62 -24.43 3.16 5.05
C ILE A 62 -23.15 2.69 5.75
N PHE A 63 -22.10 2.47 4.98
CA PHE A 63 -20.77 2.14 5.50
C PHE A 63 -19.79 3.18 5.02
N ASP A 64 -18.88 3.62 5.88
CA ASP A 64 -17.72 4.41 5.47
C ASP A 64 -16.58 3.44 5.16
N LEU A 65 -16.15 3.44 3.89
CA LEU A 65 -15.01 2.68 3.42
C LEU A 65 -13.83 3.64 3.25
N GLU A 66 -12.71 3.30 3.89
CA GLU A 66 -11.45 4.01 3.79
C GLU A 66 -10.39 3.06 3.24
N CYS A 67 -9.69 3.51 2.20
CA CYS A 67 -8.53 2.80 1.68
C CYS A 67 -7.29 3.36 2.39
N ASP A 68 -6.81 2.64 3.40
CA ASP A 68 -5.59 2.95 4.09
C ASP A 68 -4.41 2.55 3.22
N SER A 69 -3.51 3.50 2.99
CA SER A 69 -2.35 3.33 2.14
C SER A 69 -1.23 4.21 2.66
N MET A 70 0.01 3.73 2.56
CA MET A 70 1.20 4.55 2.81
C MET A 70 1.32 5.74 1.82
N CYS A 71 0.50 5.75 0.77
CA CYS A 71 0.52 6.72 -0.31
C CYS A 71 -0.45 7.88 -0.03
N ALA A 72 -0.05 8.78 0.87
CA ALA A 72 -0.87 9.91 1.31
C ALA A 72 -1.36 10.83 0.18
N ASN A 73 -0.66 10.90 -0.96
CA ASN A 73 -1.01 11.73 -2.12
C ASN A 73 -1.48 10.93 -3.34
N ALA A 74 -1.63 9.62 -3.22
CA ALA A 74 -2.08 8.80 -4.34
C ALA A 74 -3.58 8.91 -4.57
N THR A 75 -3.97 8.90 -5.84
CA THR A 75 -5.37 8.83 -6.23
C THR A 75 -5.87 7.39 -6.13
N ILE A 76 -6.91 7.17 -5.32
CA ILE A 76 -7.47 5.84 -5.06
C ILE A 76 -8.69 5.58 -5.93
N SER A 77 -8.69 4.46 -6.64
CA SER A 77 -9.82 3.92 -7.40
C SER A 77 -10.50 2.79 -6.61
N TRP A 78 -11.81 2.92 -6.41
CA TRP A 78 -12.65 1.90 -5.78
C TRP A 78 -13.30 1.00 -6.81
N TYR A 79 -13.38 -0.29 -6.47
CA TYR A 79 -14.01 -1.32 -7.26
C TYR A 79 -15.07 -2.04 -6.41
N LYS A 80 -16.24 -2.25 -7.00
CA LYS A 80 -17.32 -3.07 -6.45
C LYS A 80 -17.55 -4.25 -7.38
N ASN A 81 -17.41 -5.46 -6.86
CA ASN A 81 -17.53 -6.70 -7.63
C ASN A 81 -16.66 -6.67 -8.90
N GLY A 82 -15.47 -6.03 -8.83
CA GLY A 82 -14.55 -5.87 -9.95
C GLY A 82 -14.82 -4.67 -10.88
N GLN A 83 -15.92 -3.93 -10.72
CA GLN A 83 -16.23 -2.75 -11.53
C GLN A 83 -15.81 -1.45 -10.84
N ARG A 84 -15.16 -0.54 -11.57
CA ARG A 84 -14.70 0.76 -11.04
C ARG A 84 -15.89 1.67 -10.74
N LEU A 85 -15.97 2.17 -9.50
CA LEU A 85 -17.08 2.99 -9.02
C LEU A 85 -16.72 4.46 -8.81
N ALA A 86 -15.60 4.72 -8.17
CA ALA A 86 -15.27 6.05 -7.67
C ALA A 86 -13.76 6.23 -7.50
N GLN A 87 -13.32 7.48 -7.54
CA GLN A 87 -11.91 7.86 -7.47
C GLN A 87 -11.69 8.79 -6.27
N ARG A 88 -11.74 8.25 -5.05
CA ARG A 88 -11.68 8.99 -3.78
C ARG A 88 -11.09 8.11 -2.68
N ARG A 89 -10.40 8.70 -1.69
CA ARG A 89 -9.85 7.96 -0.53
C ARG A 89 -10.96 7.39 0.38
N PHE A 90 -12.00 8.18 0.59
CA PHE A 90 -13.18 7.81 1.37
C PHE A 90 -14.38 7.60 0.45
N PHE A 91 -15.13 6.53 0.69
CA PHE A 91 -16.33 6.20 -0.07
C PHE A 91 -17.42 5.67 0.85
N SER A 92 -18.63 6.26 0.78
CA SER A 92 -19.75 5.90 1.66
C SER A 92 -20.91 5.26 0.88
N PRO A 93 -20.83 3.98 0.51
CA PRO A 93 -21.91 3.32 -0.22
C PRO A 93 -23.10 2.98 0.68
N PHE A 94 -24.30 3.08 0.11
CA PHE A 94 -25.49 2.42 0.66
C PHE A 94 -25.45 0.93 0.31
N ILE A 95 -25.54 0.08 1.32
CA ILE A 95 -25.44 -1.38 1.15
C ILE A 95 -26.82 -2.01 1.28
N ASN A 96 -27.36 -2.48 0.16
CA ASN A 96 -28.64 -3.20 0.08
C ASN A 96 -28.46 -4.72 -0.14
N SER A 97 -27.27 -5.15 -0.54
CA SER A 97 -26.89 -6.53 -0.85
C SER A 97 -25.45 -6.82 -0.43
N ILE A 98 -25.03 -8.09 -0.43
CA ILE A 98 -23.63 -8.47 -0.23
C ILE A 98 -22.81 -7.94 -1.42
N ASN A 99 -21.77 -7.17 -1.13
CA ASN A 99 -20.90 -6.60 -2.15
C ASN A 99 -19.43 -6.79 -1.77
N SER A 100 -18.59 -7.06 -2.77
CA SER A 100 -17.14 -7.19 -2.62
C SER A 100 -16.48 -5.87 -3.00
N TYR A 101 -15.78 -5.24 -2.06
CA TYR A 101 -15.07 -3.98 -2.27
C TYR A 101 -13.56 -4.17 -2.25
N SER A 102 -12.88 -3.59 -3.22
CA SER A 102 -11.42 -3.49 -3.26
C SER A 102 -11.02 -2.10 -3.74
N CYS A 103 -9.89 -1.58 -3.27
CA CYS A 103 -9.31 -0.35 -3.77
C CYS A 103 -7.99 -0.62 -4.50
N ALA A 104 -7.59 0.26 -5.42
CA ALA A 104 -6.29 0.26 -6.06
C ALA A 104 -5.81 1.70 -6.29
N VAL A 105 -4.50 1.89 -6.38
CA VAL A 105 -3.91 3.18 -6.74
C VAL A 105 -4.01 3.37 -8.26
N GLU A 106 -4.42 4.56 -8.69
CA GLU A 106 -4.48 4.92 -10.10
C GLU A 106 -3.10 4.81 -10.79
N GLY A 107 -3.07 4.23 -12.00
CA GLY A 107 -1.83 3.87 -12.69
C GLY A 107 -1.27 2.49 -12.31
N TYR A 108 -1.74 1.91 -11.21
CA TYR A 108 -1.36 0.59 -10.71
C TYR A 108 -2.58 -0.30 -10.49
N GLU A 109 -3.49 -0.29 -11.46
CA GLU A 109 -4.75 -1.06 -11.44
C GLU A 109 -4.54 -2.59 -11.41
N ARG A 110 -3.32 -3.09 -11.61
CA ARG A 110 -3.03 -4.54 -11.47
C ARG A 110 -2.82 -4.96 -10.01
N LEU A 111 -2.66 -4.01 -9.09
CA LEU A 111 -2.29 -4.25 -7.69
C LEU A 111 -3.47 -3.85 -6.79
N HIS A 112 -4.48 -4.72 -6.74
CA HIS A 112 -5.68 -4.49 -5.92
C HIS A 112 -5.42 -4.83 -4.44
N SER A 113 -6.09 -4.10 -3.55
CA SER A 113 -6.25 -4.53 -2.17
C SER A 113 -6.95 -5.89 -2.11
N PRO A 114 -6.78 -6.66 -1.03
CA PRO A 114 -7.68 -7.77 -0.72
C PRO A 114 -9.13 -7.30 -0.81
N SER A 115 -9.99 -8.15 -1.36
CA SER A 115 -11.42 -7.87 -1.46
C SER A 115 -12.10 -8.06 -0.11
N VAL A 116 -12.84 -7.04 0.36
CA VAL A 116 -13.63 -7.10 1.58
C VAL A 116 -15.11 -7.26 1.23
N LEU A 117 -15.74 -8.30 1.77
CA LEU A 117 -17.18 -8.52 1.65
C LEU A 117 -17.92 -7.70 2.70
N VAL A 118 -18.84 -6.85 2.26
CA VAL A 118 -19.71 -6.02 3.11
C VAL A 118 -21.16 -6.40 2.87
N CYS A 119 -21.91 -6.65 3.95
CA CYS A 119 -23.32 -7.07 3.92
C CYS A 119 -24.20 -6.11 4.73
N SER A 120 -25.45 -5.92 4.32
CA SER A 120 -26.43 -5.06 5.02
C SER A 120 -26.90 -5.62 6.37
N SER A 121 -26.76 -6.93 6.60
CA SER A 121 -27.03 -7.54 7.91
C SER A 121 -25.86 -7.24 8.86
N THR A 122 -26.11 -6.34 9.81
CA THR A 122 -25.23 -5.91 10.91
C THR A 122 -24.55 -7.05 11.68
N LEU A 123 -25.09 -8.27 11.61
CA LEU A 123 -24.58 -9.47 12.29
C LEU A 123 -23.32 -10.11 11.65
N THR A 124 -23.02 -9.85 10.38
CA THR A 124 -21.98 -10.58 9.62
C THR A 124 -20.66 -9.83 9.45
N ILE A 125 -20.64 -8.50 9.67
CA ILE A 125 -19.42 -7.68 9.54
C ILE A 125 -18.35 -8.12 10.57
N PHE A 126 -18.77 -8.52 11.77
CA PHE A 126 -17.87 -9.04 12.81
C PHE A 126 -17.25 -10.40 12.48
N LEU A 127 -17.88 -11.22 11.64
CA LEU A 127 -17.39 -12.57 11.33
C LEU A 127 -16.24 -12.57 10.32
N LEU A 128 -16.13 -11.55 9.46
CA LEU A 128 -15.03 -11.43 8.50
C LEU A 128 -13.80 -10.72 9.08
N TYR A 129 -13.99 -9.74 9.99
CA TYR A 129 -12.87 -9.06 10.68
C TYR A 129 -12.03 -10.02 11.56
N LYS A 130 -12.61 -11.16 11.96
CA LYS A 130 -11.99 -12.12 12.89
C LYS A 130 -11.42 -13.38 12.22
N LEU A 131 -11.60 -13.54 10.90
CA LEU A 131 -11.08 -14.71 10.16
C LEU A 131 -9.68 -14.49 9.57
N GLN A 132 -9.08 -13.30 9.78
CA GLN A 132 -7.70 -12.96 9.44
C GLN A 132 -6.78 -12.75 10.66
N LEU A 133 -7.19 -13.17 11.87
CA LEU A 133 -6.35 -13.22 13.08
C LEU A 133 -6.14 -14.65 13.54
#